data_AF-A0A2D7CLR5-F1
#
_entry.id   AF-A0A2D7CLR5-F1
#
_cell.length_a   1.000
_cell.length_b   1.000
_cell.length_c   1.000
_cell.angle_alpha   90.00
_cell.angle_beta   90.00
_cell.angle_gamma   90.00
#
_symmetry.space_group_name_H-M   'P 1'
#
loop_
_entity.id
_entity.type
_entity.pdbx_description
1 polymer ?
#
loop_
_entity_poly.entity_id
_entity_poly.type
_entity_poly.pdbx_seq_one_letter_code
_entity_poly.pdbx_strand_id
1 'polypeptide(L)'
;MSKRVVSFLSCFILILLGGCKAELIETKIKTSDIKRAISKGMTTVPFETKITIMGDSNDTRQQIKSFEEIIEQYVELDDVEIEKSMMGMDLLIEGIIPLVYGKTLPKNRTDPWGLFIEKNNVKGLLGSYPYTLTLLPTRNFGGFKNKFSELNILLTPSASQPVSFKMRNSDKSEFNVFSGGAMVYGEAHAIYTANVKRKLSLTMKGGVYDTAYPVIFFRLD
;
A
#
# COMPACT_ATOMS: atom_id res chain seq x y z
N MET A 1 -22.38 51.34 -2.33
CA MET A 1 -22.81 50.42 -1.24
C MET A 1 -23.44 49.21 -1.90
N SER A 2 -22.73 48.09 -1.98
CA SER A 2 -22.90 46.89 -1.12
C SER A 2 -23.74 45.84 -1.87
N LYS A 3 -23.39 44.56 -1.99
CA LYS A 3 -22.22 43.74 -1.65
C LYS A 3 -22.32 42.49 -2.54
N ARG A 4 -21.16 41.90 -2.82
CA ARG A 4 -20.93 40.65 -3.58
C ARG A 4 -21.89 39.53 -3.14
N VAL A 5 -22.64 38.99 -4.10
CA VAL A 5 -23.48 37.81 -3.92
C VAL A 5 -22.68 36.59 -4.36
N VAL A 6 -22.32 35.78 -3.35
CA VAL A 6 -22.18 34.31 -3.40
C VAL A 6 -21.12 33.76 -4.36
N SER A 7 -19.86 33.87 -3.94
CA SER A 7 -18.80 32.91 -4.30
C SER A 7 -18.48 32.07 -3.06
N PHE A 8 -19.43 31.24 -2.61
CA PHE A 8 -19.24 30.33 -1.47
C PHE A 8 -19.58 28.86 -1.78
N LEU A 9 -19.99 28.54 -3.01
CA LEU A 9 -20.36 27.18 -3.42
C LEU A 9 -19.19 26.36 -4.00
N SER A 10 -18.03 26.99 -4.22
CA SER A 10 -16.87 26.31 -4.83
C SER A 10 -15.92 25.65 -3.81
N CYS A 11 -16.15 25.82 -2.49
CA CYS A 11 -15.21 25.36 -1.47
C CYS A 11 -15.54 23.98 -0.86
N PHE A 12 -16.75 23.45 -1.08
CA PHE A 12 -17.19 22.18 -0.47
C PHE A 12 -16.87 20.93 -1.30
N ILE A 13 -16.55 21.08 -2.58
CA ILE A 13 -16.22 19.93 -3.47
C ILE A 13 -14.76 19.47 -3.29
N LEU A 14 -13.90 20.30 -2.70
CA LEU A 14 -12.47 20.00 -2.56
C LEU A 14 -12.11 19.02 -1.43
N ILE A 15 -13.04 18.76 -0.49
CA ILE A 15 -12.79 17.84 0.64
C ILE A 15 -13.01 16.36 0.25
N LEU A 16 -13.62 16.09 -0.91
CA LEU A 16 -13.92 14.74 -1.41
C LEU A 16 -12.75 14.06 -2.13
N LEU A 17 -11.56 14.69 -2.21
CA LEU A 17 -10.43 14.17 -2.99
C LEU A 17 -9.55 13.18 -2.23
N GLY A 18 -9.80 12.97 -0.94
CA GLY A 18 -9.14 11.92 -0.17
C GLY A 18 -9.86 10.59 -0.41
N GLY A 19 -9.39 9.81 -1.40
CA GLY A 19 -9.91 8.45 -1.60
C GLY A 19 -9.82 7.63 -0.30
N CYS A 20 -10.69 6.64 -0.17
CA CYS A 20 -10.67 5.62 0.87
C CYS A 20 -9.29 4.95 0.92
N LYS A 21 -8.68 4.96 2.10
CA LYS A 21 -7.48 4.20 2.42
C LYS A 21 -7.89 2.97 3.18
N ALA A 22 -7.17 1.88 2.94
CA ALA A 22 -7.23 0.78 3.89
C ALA A 22 -6.67 1.24 5.25
N GLU A 23 -7.01 0.53 6.32
CA GLU A 23 -6.47 0.84 7.64
C GLU A 23 -4.93 0.73 7.64
N LEU A 24 -4.42 -0.35 7.05
CA LEU A 24 -3.01 -0.64 6.86
C LEU A 24 -2.84 -1.83 5.91
N ILE A 25 -2.03 -1.68 4.87
CA ILE A 25 -1.58 -2.82 4.05
C ILE A 25 -0.33 -3.41 4.73
N GLU A 26 -0.43 -4.62 5.25
CA GLU A 26 0.70 -5.33 5.83
C GLU A 26 1.25 -6.35 4.84
N THR A 27 2.51 -6.22 4.42
CA THR A 27 3.14 -7.18 3.50
C THR A 27 4.31 -7.91 4.17
N LYS A 28 4.40 -9.23 3.97
CA LYS A 28 5.46 -10.07 4.55
C LYS A 28 6.48 -10.42 3.47
N ILE A 29 7.68 -9.84 3.55
CA ILE A 29 8.71 -9.95 2.52
C ILE A 29 9.93 -10.67 3.09
N LYS A 30 10.32 -11.79 2.49
CA LYS A 30 11.55 -12.51 2.88
C LYS A 30 12.72 -12.08 1.99
N THR A 31 13.95 -12.22 2.49
CA THR A 31 15.16 -12.01 1.68
C THR A 31 15.19 -12.92 0.45
N SER A 32 14.64 -14.14 0.55
CA SER A 32 14.46 -15.03 -0.61
C SER A 32 13.56 -14.44 -1.71
N ASP A 33 12.54 -13.67 -1.34
CA ASP A 33 11.57 -13.08 -2.27
C ASP A 33 12.19 -11.89 -2.99
N ILE A 34 12.94 -11.05 -2.27
CA ILE A 34 13.74 -9.95 -2.83
C ILE A 34 14.73 -10.49 -3.86
N LYS A 35 15.51 -11.52 -3.50
CA LYS A 35 16.47 -12.16 -4.42
C LYS A 35 15.78 -12.77 -5.65
N ARG A 36 14.60 -13.38 -5.45
CA ARG A 36 13.82 -13.95 -6.55
C ARG A 36 13.29 -12.87 -7.49
N ALA A 37 12.77 -11.77 -6.94
CA ALA A 37 12.33 -10.63 -7.74
C ALA A 37 13.49 -10.03 -8.55
N ILE A 38 14.65 -9.81 -7.93
CA ILE A 38 15.83 -9.26 -8.61
C ILE A 38 16.32 -10.20 -9.73
N SER A 39 16.37 -11.51 -9.48
CA SER A 39 16.88 -12.50 -10.45
C SER A 39 15.89 -12.86 -11.57
N LYS A 40 14.59 -12.93 -11.26
CA LYS A 40 13.55 -13.36 -12.22
C LYS A 40 12.68 -12.22 -12.74
N GLY A 41 12.92 -10.99 -12.30
CA GLY A 41 12.14 -9.80 -12.61
C GLY A 41 10.88 -9.63 -11.73
N MET A 42 10.30 -10.71 -11.20
CA MET A 42 9.11 -10.64 -10.35
C MET A 42 8.97 -11.88 -9.45
N THR A 43 8.38 -11.69 -8.28
CA THR A 43 7.69 -12.72 -7.48
C THR A 43 6.40 -12.12 -6.91
N THR A 44 5.63 -12.90 -6.18
CA THR A 44 4.55 -12.39 -5.32
C THR A 44 4.92 -12.56 -3.85
N VAL A 45 4.32 -11.74 -2.98
CA VAL A 45 4.43 -11.82 -1.52
C VAL A 45 3.04 -11.64 -0.91
N PRO A 46 2.76 -12.24 0.24
CA PRO A 46 1.46 -12.10 0.87
C PRO A 46 1.26 -10.68 1.41
N PHE A 47 0.02 -10.23 1.39
CA PHE A 47 -0.45 -9.05 2.09
C PHE A 47 -1.74 -9.34 2.85
N GLU A 48 -1.94 -8.58 3.93
CA GLU A 48 -3.16 -8.55 4.74
C GLU A 48 -3.58 -7.10 4.84
N THR A 49 -4.87 -6.82 4.74
CA THR A 49 -5.39 -5.46 4.91
C THR A 49 -6.81 -5.48 5.44
N LYS A 50 -7.21 -4.38 6.08
CA LYS A 50 -8.56 -4.18 6.58
C LYS A 50 -9.17 -2.91 6.01
N ILE A 51 -10.42 -2.99 5.59
CA ILE A 51 -11.21 -1.85 5.13
C ILE A 51 -12.47 -1.78 5.99
N THR A 52 -12.70 -0.65 6.66
CA THR A 52 -13.94 -0.42 7.41
C THR A 52 -14.95 0.29 6.51
N ILE A 53 -16.11 -0.32 6.35
CA ILE A 53 -17.25 0.21 5.62
C ILE A 53 -18.31 0.61 6.63
N MET A 54 -18.74 1.87 6.57
CA MET A 54 -19.73 2.40 7.51
C MET A 54 -21.14 1.84 7.19
N GLY A 55 -21.85 1.47 8.25
CA GLY A 55 -23.20 0.89 8.17
C GLY A 55 -23.22 -0.64 8.16
N ASP A 56 -24.35 -1.23 8.55
CA ASP A 56 -24.53 -2.67 8.74
C ASP A 56 -25.84 -3.21 8.13
N SER A 57 -26.46 -2.45 7.22
CA SER A 57 -27.71 -2.81 6.57
C SER A 57 -27.53 -3.92 5.52
N ASN A 58 -28.64 -4.49 5.04
CA ASN A 58 -28.63 -5.44 3.92
C ASN A 58 -28.01 -4.83 2.64
N ASP A 59 -28.25 -3.54 2.41
CA ASP A 59 -27.66 -2.80 1.28
C ASP A 59 -26.13 -2.74 1.41
N THR A 60 -25.62 -2.50 2.62
CA THR A 60 -24.16 -2.50 2.86
C THR A 60 -23.57 -3.88 2.57
N ARG A 61 -24.24 -4.97 2.96
CA ARG A 61 -23.77 -6.34 2.65
C ARG A 61 -23.71 -6.60 1.16
N GLN A 62 -24.69 -6.12 0.39
CA GLN A 62 -24.68 -6.25 -1.07
C GLN A 62 -23.58 -5.41 -1.72
N GLN A 63 -23.31 -4.22 -1.19
CA GLN A 63 -22.17 -3.39 -1.62
C GLN A 63 -20.82 -4.09 -1.34
N ILE A 64 -20.65 -4.71 -0.17
CA ILE A 64 -19.43 -5.46 0.17
C ILE A 64 -19.14 -6.55 -0.85
N LYS A 65 -20.14 -7.37 -1.19
CA LYS A 65 -19.99 -8.40 -2.23
C LYS A 65 -19.59 -7.81 -3.59
N SER A 66 -20.17 -6.67 -3.94
CA SER A 66 -19.81 -5.97 -5.18
C SER A 66 -18.37 -5.46 -5.16
N PHE A 67 -17.85 -5.03 -4.00
CA PHE A 67 -16.44 -4.65 -3.85
C PHE A 67 -15.52 -5.85 -3.92
N GLU A 68 -15.87 -6.95 -3.26
CA GLU A 68 -15.14 -8.22 -3.32
C GLU A 68 -14.98 -8.68 -4.78
N GLU A 69 -16.07 -8.72 -5.56
CA GLU A 69 -16.04 -9.06 -6.99
C GLU A 69 -15.14 -8.12 -7.82
N ILE A 70 -15.06 -6.83 -7.47
CA ILE A 70 -14.12 -5.91 -8.13
C ILE A 70 -12.69 -6.22 -7.71
N ILE A 71 -12.44 -6.51 -6.43
CA ILE A 71 -11.09 -6.81 -5.93
C ILE A 71 -10.56 -8.06 -6.61
N GLU A 72 -11.36 -9.14 -6.69
CA GLU A 72 -10.98 -10.41 -7.34
C GLU A 72 -10.61 -10.26 -8.82
N GLN A 73 -11.16 -9.26 -9.52
CA GLN A 73 -10.79 -8.99 -10.92
C GLN A 73 -9.37 -8.41 -11.08
N TYR A 74 -8.82 -7.82 -10.03
CA TYR A 74 -7.54 -7.11 -10.08
C TYR A 74 -6.48 -7.75 -9.19
N VAL A 75 -6.87 -8.35 -8.07
CA VAL A 75 -6.01 -8.87 -7.02
C VAL A 75 -6.28 -10.35 -6.85
N GLU A 76 -5.22 -11.12 -6.73
CA GLU A 76 -5.29 -12.54 -6.41
C GLU A 76 -5.45 -12.68 -4.89
N LEU A 77 -6.64 -13.09 -4.47
CA LEU A 77 -7.05 -13.21 -3.07
C LEU A 77 -6.86 -14.64 -2.57
N ASP A 78 -6.40 -14.75 -1.33
CA ASP A 78 -6.32 -16.02 -0.60
C ASP A 78 -7.59 -16.21 0.25
N ASP A 79 -8.04 -15.14 0.92
CA ASP A 79 -9.24 -15.15 1.76
C ASP A 79 -9.85 -13.74 1.92
N VAL A 80 -11.17 -13.71 2.14
CA VAL A 80 -11.93 -12.49 2.41
C VAL A 80 -12.92 -12.76 3.53
N GLU A 81 -12.74 -12.10 4.67
CA GLU A 81 -13.62 -12.23 5.82
C GLU A 81 -14.39 -10.92 6.07
N ILE A 82 -15.66 -11.05 6.45
CA ILE A 82 -16.54 -9.93 6.80
C ILE A 82 -16.88 -10.02 8.28
N GLU A 83 -16.44 -9.03 9.05
CA GLU A 83 -16.70 -8.93 10.48
C GLU A 83 -17.58 -7.71 10.80
N LYS A 84 -18.32 -7.78 11.91
CA LYS A 84 -19.00 -6.59 12.44
C LYS A 84 -17.98 -5.73 13.21
N SER A 85 -18.01 -4.43 12.98
CA SER A 85 -17.20 -3.47 13.73
C SER A 85 -18.09 -2.42 14.40
N MET A 86 -17.52 -1.62 15.30
CA MET A 86 -18.27 -0.57 16.00
C MET A 86 -18.85 0.50 15.05
N MET A 87 -18.26 0.65 13.86
CA MET A 87 -18.65 1.67 12.88
C MET A 87 -19.42 1.09 11.68
N GLY A 88 -19.61 -0.23 11.62
CA GLY A 88 -20.27 -0.91 10.50
C GLY A 88 -19.73 -2.32 10.31
N MET A 89 -19.10 -2.56 9.17
CA MET A 89 -18.49 -3.85 8.84
C MET A 89 -17.02 -3.66 8.45
N ASP A 90 -16.18 -4.58 8.91
CA ASP A 90 -14.78 -4.67 8.52
C ASP A 90 -14.64 -5.78 7.46
N LEU A 91 -13.97 -5.44 6.37
CA LEU A 91 -13.56 -6.37 5.33
C LEU A 91 -12.07 -6.67 5.54
N LEU A 92 -11.77 -7.88 5.98
CA LEU A 92 -10.41 -8.40 6.10
C LEU A 92 -10.07 -9.09 4.79
N ILE A 93 -8.98 -8.68 4.16
CA ILE A 93 -8.55 -9.18 2.85
C ILE A 93 -7.15 -9.74 3.00
N GLU A 94 -7.00 -11.01 2.68
CA GLU A 94 -5.72 -11.69 2.52
C GLU A 94 -5.49 -12.03 1.05
N GLY A 95 -4.26 -11.89 0.58
CA GLY A 95 -3.92 -12.26 -0.78
C GLY A 95 -2.46 -11.99 -1.09
N ILE A 96 -2.15 -11.87 -2.37
CA ILE A 96 -0.78 -11.65 -2.82
C ILE A 96 -0.62 -10.36 -3.62
N ILE A 97 0.49 -9.67 -3.39
CA ILE A 97 0.89 -8.45 -4.10
C ILE A 97 2.19 -8.72 -4.87
N PRO A 98 2.32 -8.22 -6.12
CA PRO A 98 3.52 -8.42 -6.91
C PRO A 98 4.70 -7.64 -6.32
N LEU A 99 5.84 -8.32 -6.17
CA LEU A 99 7.15 -7.77 -5.89
C LEU A 99 7.99 -7.80 -7.17
N VAL A 100 8.17 -6.64 -7.78
CA VAL A 100 8.73 -6.45 -9.11
C VAL A 100 10.10 -5.81 -9.00
N TYR A 101 11.09 -6.30 -9.75
CA TYR A 101 12.34 -5.58 -9.97
C TYR A 101 12.23 -4.72 -11.24
N GLY A 102 12.36 -3.40 -11.08
CA GLY A 102 12.11 -2.40 -12.12
C GLY A 102 10.88 -1.55 -11.84
N LYS A 103 10.36 -0.89 -12.88
CA LYS A 103 9.29 0.13 -12.76
C LYS A 103 7.92 -0.30 -13.27
N THR A 104 7.82 -1.49 -13.85
CA THR A 104 6.64 -1.84 -14.64
C THR A 104 6.17 -3.24 -14.32
N LEU A 105 4.89 -3.34 -13.94
CA LEU A 105 4.21 -4.60 -13.74
C LEU A 105 4.17 -5.40 -15.06
N PRO A 106 4.40 -6.72 -15.07
CA PRO A 106 4.24 -7.55 -16.27
C PRO A 106 2.88 -7.39 -16.94
N LYS A 107 2.80 -7.55 -18.27
CA LYS A 107 1.56 -7.28 -19.05
C LYS A 107 0.38 -8.18 -18.68
N ASN A 108 0.65 -9.39 -18.22
CA ASN A 108 -0.34 -10.40 -17.81
C ASN A 108 -0.90 -10.18 -16.39
N ARG A 109 -0.48 -9.12 -15.70
CA ARG A 109 -0.95 -8.80 -14.34
C ARG A 109 -1.86 -7.56 -14.37
N THR A 110 -2.91 -7.61 -13.56
CA THR A 110 -3.94 -6.59 -13.43
C THR A 110 -3.89 -5.82 -12.11
N ASP A 111 -2.93 -6.12 -11.23
CA ASP A 111 -2.86 -5.57 -9.87
C ASP A 111 -2.95 -4.03 -9.85
N PRO A 112 -3.73 -3.42 -8.94
CA PRO A 112 -3.84 -1.97 -8.84
C PRO A 112 -2.64 -1.34 -8.13
N TRP A 113 -1.97 -2.10 -7.25
CA TRP A 113 -0.70 -1.71 -6.63
C TRP A 113 0.36 -2.80 -6.82
N GLY A 114 1.61 -2.40 -6.68
CA GLY A 114 2.75 -3.31 -6.64
C GLY A 114 3.86 -2.80 -5.76
N LEU A 115 4.70 -3.72 -5.30
CA LEU A 115 5.94 -3.45 -4.61
C LEU A 115 7.06 -3.42 -5.65
N PHE A 116 7.77 -2.30 -5.74
CA PHE A 116 8.80 -2.09 -6.74
C PHE A 116 10.17 -1.99 -6.08
N ILE A 117 11.07 -2.89 -6.49
CA ILE A 117 12.49 -2.84 -6.20
C ILE A 117 13.18 -2.12 -7.36
N GLU A 118 13.86 -1.02 -7.08
CA GLU A 118 14.61 -0.28 -8.09
C GLU A 118 16.07 -0.11 -7.68
N LYS A 119 16.95 0.08 -8.66
CA LYS A 119 18.32 0.52 -8.38
C LYS A 119 18.28 1.93 -7.81
N ASN A 120 18.94 2.10 -6.68
CA ASN A 120 19.12 3.41 -6.09
C ASN A 120 20.19 4.20 -6.86
N ASN A 121 19.83 5.41 -7.31
CA ASN A 121 20.76 6.33 -7.98
C ASN A 121 21.09 7.56 -7.11
N VAL A 122 20.62 7.60 -5.86
CA VAL A 122 20.87 8.70 -4.92
C VAL A 122 22.32 8.64 -4.43
N LYS A 123 23.02 9.76 -4.52
CA LYS A 123 24.42 9.90 -4.05
C LYS A 123 24.49 10.20 -2.54
N GLY A 124 25.69 10.11 -1.97
CA GLY A 124 25.95 10.42 -0.56
C GLY A 124 25.67 9.24 0.37
N LEU A 125 25.18 9.50 1.60
CA LEU A 125 24.94 8.48 2.62
C LEU A 125 24.02 7.34 2.14
N LEU A 126 23.08 7.63 1.25
CA LEU A 126 22.15 6.64 0.69
C LEU A 126 22.78 5.79 -0.42
N GLY A 127 23.91 6.20 -0.99
CA GLY A 127 24.59 5.46 -2.06
C GLY A 127 25.17 4.12 -1.63
N SER A 128 25.28 3.86 -0.32
CA SER A 128 25.67 2.56 0.25
C SER A 128 24.55 1.52 0.21
N TYR A 129 23.32 1.94 -0.12
CA TYR A 129 22.14 1.09 -0.29
C TYR A 129 21.82 1.00 -1.79
N PRO A 130 22.16 -0.11 -2.48
CA PRO A 130 22.05 -0.23 -3.93
C PRO A 130 20.60 -0.29 -4.43
N TYR A 131 19.62 -0.54 -3.55
CA TYR A 131 18.22 -0.72 -3.94
C TYR A 131 17.26 0.12 -3.11
N THR A 132 16.10 0.41 -3.69
CA THR A 132 14.92 0.94 -3.00
C THR A 132 13.75 -0.02 -3.11
N LEU A 133 12.84 -0.01 -2.14
CA LEU A 133 11.57 -0.73 -2.14
C LEU A 133 10.43 0.27 -1.86
N THR A 134 9.41 0.27 -2.73
CA THR A 134 8.28 1.22 -2.65
C THR A 134 6.97 0.54 -3.03
N LEU A 135 5.87 0.88 -2.35
CA LEU A 135 4.51 0.54 -2.77
C LEU A 135 3.98 1.64 -3.70
N LEU A 136 3.65 1.30 -4.95
CA LEU A 136 3.18 2.24 -5.96
C LEU A 136 1.88 1.76 -6.62
N PRO A 137 0.99 2.67 -7.03
CA PRO A 137 -0.10 2.32 -7.95
C PRO A 137 0.49 1.88 -9.29
N THR A 138 -0.18 0.96 -9.97
CA THR A 138 0.21 0.48 -11.31
C THR A 138 -0.61 1.18 -12.40
N ARG A 139 -0.35 0.82 -13.66
CA ARG A 139 -1.19 1.24 -14.80
C ARG A 139 -2.67 0.86 -14.66
N ASN A 140 -2.99 -0.15 -13.85
CA ASN A 140 -4.37 -0.65 -13.70
C ASN A 140 -5.14 0.07 -12.58
N PHE A 141 -4.45 0.86 -11.74
CA PHE A 141 -5.06 1.56 -10.61
C PHE A 141 -6.23 2.46 -11.03
N GLY A 142 -6.11 3.17 -12.16
CA GLY A 142 -7.18 4.05 -12.64
C GLY A 142 -8.48 3.29 -12.94
N GLY A 143 -8.38 2.12 -13.59
CA GLY A 143 -9.54 1.27 -13.86
C GLY A 143 -10.15 0.71 -12.58
N PHE A 144 -9.31 0.22 -11.67
CA PHE A 144 -9.74 -0.26 -10.34
C PHE A 144 -10.48 0.83 -9.56
N LYS A 145 -9.90 2.03 -9.50
CA LYS A 145 -10.49 3.20 -8.85
C LYS A 145 -11.85 3.56 -9.43
N ASN A 146 -11.99 3.55 -10.76
CA ASN A 146 -13.24 3.90 -11.43
C ASN A 146 -14.37 2.95 -11.06
N LYS A 147 -14.12 1.62 -11.06
CA LYS A 147 -15.13 0.63 -10.67
C LYS A 147 -15.64 0.84 -9.24
N PHE A 148 -14.74 1.14 -8.30
CA PHE A 148 -15.13 1.47 -6.93
C PHE A 148 -15.96 2.77 -6.87
N SER A 149 -15.56 3.78 -7.63
CA SER A 149 -16.24 5.08 -7.65
C SER A 149 -17.66 5.00 -8.22
N GLU A 150 -17.87 4.14 -9.23
CA GLU A 150 -19.18 3.85 -9.82
C GLU A 150 -20.15 3.21 -8.81
N LEU A 151 -19.65 2.35 -7.91
CA LEU A 151 -20.46 1.77 -6.84
C LEU A 151 -20.69 2.74 -5.69
N ASN A 152 -19.62 3.34 -5.16
CA ASN A 152 -19.69 4.29 -4.06
C ASN A 152 -18.48 5.22 -4.07
N ILE A 153 -18.71 6.49 -4.40
CA ILE A 153 -17.66 7.50 -4.45
C ILE A 153 -16.92 7.66 -3.10
N LEU A 154 -17.59 7.42 -1.97
CA LEU A 154 -16.99 7.52 -0.64
C LEU A 154 -15.99 6.40 -0.34
N LEU A 155 -16.07 5.28 -1.08
CA LEU A 155 -15.19 4.13 -0.96
C LEU A 155 -14.16 4.05 -2.10
N THR A 156 -14.03 5.12 -2.89
CA THR A 156 -13.06 5.22 -3.99
C THR A 156 -11.63 5.10 -3.44
N PRO A 157 -10.80 4.13 -3.87
CA PRO A 157 -9.48 3.90 -3.28
C PRO A 157 -8.50 5.05 -3.52
N SER A 158 -7.62 5.29 -2.55
CA SER A 158 -6.48 6.22 -2.64
C SER A 158 -5.26 5.58 -3.28
N ALA A 159 -4.55 6.32 -4.15
CA ALA A 159 -3.30 5.84 -4.75
C ALA A 159 -2.20 5.62 -3.70
N SER A 160 -2.10 6.53 -2.71
CA SER A 160 -1.22 6.36 -1.56
C SER A 160 -1.94 5.59 -0.47
N GLN A 161 -1.32 4.50 -0.02
CA GLN A 161 -1.87 3.61 0.98
C GLN A 161 -0.93 3.55 2.19
N PRO A 162 -1.47 3.55 3.43
CA PRO A 162 -0.69 3.19 4.61
C PRO A 162 -0.14 1.78 4.48
N VAL A 163 1.13 1.58 4.81
CA VAL A 163 1.78 0.27 4.63
C VAL A 163 2.69 -0.11 5.80
N SER A 164 2.75 -1.39 6.11
CA SER A 164 3.70 -2.01 7.02
C SER A 164 4.51 -3.06 6.27
N PHE A 165 5.81 -2.81 6.11
CA PHE A 165 6.75 -3.75 5.51
C PHE A 165 7.31 -4.68 6.58
N LYS A 166 6.76 -5.89 6.68
CA LYS A 166 7.23 -6.96 7.58
C LYS A 166 8.32 -7.76 6.88
N MET A 167 9.56 -7.30 7.03
CA MET A 167 10.73 -7.92 6.42
C MET A 167 11.28 -9.04 7.29
N ARG A 168 11.61 -10.18 6.68
CA ARG A 168 12.25 -11.32 7.36
C ARG A 168 13.55 -11.69 6.65
N ASN A 169 14.65 -11.67 7.40
CA ASN A 169 15.88 -12.28 6.92
C ASN A 169 15.75 -13.81 7.09
N SER A 170 15.54 -14.48 5.96
CA SER A 170 15.27 -15.92 5.91
C SER A 170 16.50 -16.75 5.54
N ASP A 171 17.60 -16.08 5.21
CA ASP A 171 18.88 -16.68 4.89
C ASP A 171 19.99 -16.05 5.73
N LYS A 172 21.25 -16.38 5.46
CA LYS A 172 22.41 -15.84 6.19
C LYS A 172 22.95 -14.55 5.58
N SER A 173 22.14 -13.86 4.75
CA SER A 173 22.59 -12.66 4.05
C SER A 173 22.74 -11.47 4.99
N GLU A 174 23.64 -10.56 4.61
CA GLU A 174 23.74 -9.26 5.25
C GLU A 174 22.65 -8.35 4.68
N PHE A 175 21.59 -8.13 5.46
CA PHE A 175 20.45 -7.32 5.04
C PHE A 175 20.40 -6.02 5.83
N ASN A 176 20.79 -4.91 5.21
CA ASN A 176 20.78 -3.59 5.83
C ASN A 176 19.68 -2.74 5.23
N VAL A 177 18.98 -1.99 6.09
CA VAL A 177 17.86 -1.14 5.73
C VAL A 177 18.09 0.27 6.25
N PHE A 178 17.68 1.25 5.45
CA PHE A 178 17.53 2.65 5.83
C PHE A 178 16.14 3.14 5.45
N SER A 179 15.49 3.89 6.33
CA SER A 179 14.21 4.54 6.08
C SER A 179 14.13 5.90 6.75
N GLY A 180 13.49 6.85 6.08
CA GLY A 180 12.97 8.05 6.74
C GLY A 180 11.55 7.82 7.26
N GLY A 181 11.17 8.50 8.33
CA GLY A 181 9.78 8.65 8.78
C GLY A 181 9.01 7.36 9.08
N ALA A 182 9.60 6.38 9.77
CA ALA A 182 8.94 5.09 10.00
C ALA A 182 8.59 4.89 11.48
N MET A 183 7.48 4.22 11.73
CA MET A 183 7.19 3.59 13.02
C MET A 183 7.86 2.21 13.05
N VAL A 184 8.67 1.96 14.08
CA VAL A 184 9.40 0.69 14.28
C VAL A 184 9.09 0.18 15.67
N TYR A 185 8.49 -1.02 15.76
CA TYR A 185 8.06 -1.62 17.02
C TYR A 185 7.19 -0.70 17.92
N GLY A 186 6.42 0.20 17.31
CA GLY A 186 5.55 1.14 18.03
C GLY A 186 6.19 2.50 18.32
N GLU A 187 7.46 2.71 18.00
CA GLU A 187 8.18 3.97 18.21
C GLU A 187 8.38 4.73 16.90
N ALA A 188 8.18 6.05 16.93
CA ALA A 188 8.34 6.91 15.76
C ALA A 188 9.81 7.30 15.55
N HIS A 189 10.32 7.08 14.34
CA HIS A 189 11.68 7.47 13.96
C HIS A 189 11.67 8.38 12.73
N ALA A 190 12.29 9.57 12.87
CA ALA A 190 12.52 10.44 11.72
C ALA A 190 13.50 9.81 10.72
N ILE A 191 14.52 9.11 11.22
CA ILE A 191 15.48 8.35 10.44
C ILE A 191 15.72 7.03 11.19
N TYR A 192 15.70 5.92 10.46
CA TYR A 192 15.97 4.59 11.00
C TYR A 192 16.93 3.82 10.11
N THR A 193 17.91 3.16 10.73
CA THR A 193 18.89 2.29 10.07
C THR A 193 19.03 1.02 10.89
N ALA A 194 19.03 -0.15 10.24
CA ALA A 194 19.21 -1.42 10.93
C ALA A 194 19.83 -2.49 10.02
N ASN A 195 20.57 -3.40 10.66
CA ASN A 195 20.87 -4.72 10.11
C ASN A 195 19.76 -5.69 10.52
N VAL A 196 19.02 -6.21 9.55
CA VAL A 196 17.89 -7.12 9.76
C VAL A 196 18.41 -8.52 10.02
N LYS A 197 18.70 -8.85 11.28
CA LYS A 197 19.16 -10.20 11.66
C LYS A 197 18.07 -11.28 11.54
N ARG A 198 16.81 -10.95 11.84
CA ARG A 198 15.69 -11.90 11.80
C ARG A 198 14.42 -11.29 11.24
N LYS A 199 13.89 -10.25 11.88
CA LYS A 199 12.66 -9.58 11.48
C LYS A 199 12.77 -8.07 11.69
N LEU A 200 12.19 -7.30 10.81
CA LEU A 200 12.02 -5.85 10.92
C LEU A 200 10.60 -5.50 10.44
N SER A 201 9.91 -4.63 11.17
CA SER A 201 8.62 -4.08 10.75
C SER A 201 8.75 -2.57 10.64
N LEU A 202 8.52 -2.02 9.44
CA LEU A 202 8.50 -0.59 9.20
C LEU A 202 7.10 -0.18 8.78
N THR A 203 6.42 0.59 9.63
CA THR A 203 5.08 1.12 9.34
C THR A 203 5.19 2.57 8.89
N MET A 204 4.63 2.88 7.72
CA MET A 204 4.59 4.21 7.12
C MET A 204 3.13 4.58 6.85
N LYS A 205 2.60 5.47 7.69
CA LYS A 205 1.17 5.87 7.70
C LYS A 205 1.03 7.31 8.14
N GLY A 206 0.08 8.02 7.51
CA GLY A 206 -0.29 9.39 7.86
C GLY A 206 0.76 10.44 7.49
N GLY A 207 0.40 11.71 7.66
CA GLY A 207 1.32 12.83 7.47
C GLY A 207 1.86 12.87 6.03
N VAL A 208 3.18 12.80 5.88
CA VAL A 208 3.82 12.83 4.55
C VAL A 208 3.36 11.66 3.67
N TYR A 209 3.03 10.50 4.26
CA TYR A 209 2.59 9.31 3.52
C TYR A 209 1.14 9.42 3.02
N ASP A 210 0.41 10.47 3.41
CA ASP A 210 -0.90 10.72 2.83
C ASP A 210 -0.83 11.14 1.37
N THR A 211 0.34 11.63 0.92
CA THR A 211 0.57 12.13 -0.43
C THR A 211 1.83 11.55 -1.09
N ALA A 212 2.85 11.21 -0.30
CA ALA A 212 4.09 10.62 -0.79
C ALA A 212 4.09 9.09 -0.65
N TYR A 213 4.71 8.42 -1.61
CA TYR A 213 4.87 6.97 -1.54
C TYR A 213 6.00 6.56 -0.58
N PRO A 214 5.78 5.51 0.21
CA PRO A 214 6.76 5.03 1.19
C PRO A 214 8.00 4.45 0.49
N VAL A 215 9.20 4.81 0.95
CA VAL A 215 10.46 4.32 0.38
C VAL A 215 11.37 3.73 1.46
N ILE A 216 11.85 2.52 1.20
CA ILE A 216 12.88 1.86 1.99
C ILE A 216 14.13 1.73 1.13
N PHE A 217 15.28 2.19 1.61
CA PHE A 217 16.57 1.93 1.00
C PHE A 217 17.15 0.66 1.61
N PHE A 218 17.74 -0.22 0.80
CA PHE A 218 18.31 -1.45 1.33
C PHE A 218 19.56 -1.93 0.57
N ARG A 219 20.38 -2.70 1.29
CA ARG A 219 21.49 -3.51 0.79
C ARG A 219 21.26 -4.94 1.22
N LEU A 220 21.45 -5.88 0.29
CA LEU A 220 21.28 -7.31 0.53
C LEU A 220 22.42 -8.06 -0.14
N ASP A 221 23.34 -8.58 0.67
CA ASP A 221 24.54 -9.31 0.24
C ASP A 221 24.47 -10.80 0.64
#